data_AF-A0A453FJ70-F1
#
_entry.id   AF-A0A453FJ70-F1
#
_cell.length_a   1.000
_cell.length_b   1.000
_cell.length_c   1.000
_cell.angle_alpha   90.00
_cell.angle_beta   90.00
_cell.angle_gamma   90.00
#
_symmetry.space_group_name_H-M   'P 1'
#
loop_
_entity.id
_entity.type
_entity.pdbx_description
1 polymer ?
#
loop_
_entity_poly.entity_id
_entity_poly.type
_entity_poly.pdbx_seq_one_letter_code
_entity_poly.pdbx_strand_id
1 'polypeptide(L)'
;MSRHDGINIPDGKFYRRDVGYACRPAVLPPFRKTRYHLNKFAGRNYPRTPQELFNRRHSSLRVTVERAFGALKNRFKILDQKPFHPYPTQVKLVLACCIIHNWILQWGVDEFVPEEEDVTPDEVINSGHGVEAFDNEAWKNKRLEWAQAM
;
A
#
# COMPACT_ATOMS: atom_id res chain seq x y z
N MET A 1 5.00 24.32 -7.26
CA MET A 1 3.73 24.44 -8.03
C MET A 1 2.67 23.53 -7.43
N SER A 2 1.99 23.99 -6.38
CA SER A 2 0.78 23.37 -5.86
C SER A 2 -0.41 23.88 -6.68
N ARG A 3 -1.27 22.97 -7.16
CA ARG A 3 -2.61 23.37 -7.61
C ARG A 3 -3.41 23.72 -6.36
N HIS A 4 -4.24 24.75 -6.41
CA HIS A 4 -5.09 25.15 -5.29
C HIS A 4 -5.95 23.99 -4.76
N ASP A 5 -6.33 23.05 -5.65
CA ASP A 5 -7.10 21.85 -5.32
C ASP A 5 -6.26 20.55 -5.45
N GLY A 6 -4.93 20.67 -5.36
CA GLY A 6 -4.02 19.53 -5.43
C GLY A 6 -3.96 18.76 -4.12
N ILE A 7 -3.76 17.44 -4.19
CA ILE A 7 -3.44 16.63 -3.01
C ILE A 7 -2.16 17.18 -2.37
N ASN A 8 -2.29 17.72 -1.17
CA ASN A 8 -1.20 18.31 -0.41
C ASN A 8 -0.51 17.22 0.39
N ILE A 9 0.74 16.90 0.05
CA ILE A 9 1.51 15.86 0.73
C ILE A 9 2.37 16.55 1.77
N PRO A 10 2.24 16.23 3.08
CA PRO A 10 3.05 16.85 4.11
C PRO A 10 4.55 16.64 3.86
N ASP A 11 5.37 17.61 4.25
CA ASP A 11 6.82 17.52 4.09
C ASP A 11 7.38 16.27 4.78
N GLY A 12 8.34 15.64 4.11
CA GLY A 12 8.94 14.36 4.54
C GLY A 12 8.05 13.13 4.34
N LYS A 13 6.81 13.26 3.83
CA LYS A 13 5.93 12.12 3.52
C LYS A 13 5.88 11.82 2.03
N PHE A 14 5.56 10.57 1.73
CA PHE A 14 5.40 10.07 0.36
C PHE A 14 4.08 9.33 0.23
N TYR A 15 3.37 9.57 -0.86
CA TYR A 15 2.22 8.76 -1.26
C TYR A 15 2.62 7.79 -2.35
N ARG A 16 2.29 6.53 -2.12
CA ARG A 16 2.40 5.50 -3.14
C ARG A 16 1.28 5.63 -4.17
N ARG A 17 1.56 5.37 -5.44
CA ARG A 17 0.55 5.40 -6.50
C ARG A 17 0.73 4.30 -7.53
N ASP A 18 -0.31 4.08 -8.30
CA ASP A 18 -0.31 3.11 -9.40
C ASP A 18 0.44 3.61 -10.63
N VAL A 19 0.79 2.67 -11.52
CA VAL A 19 1.59 2.91 -12.74
C VAL A 19 0.98 3.96 -13.69
N GLY A 20 -0.34 4.14 -13.63
CA GLY A 20 -1.08 5.12 -14.44
C GLY A 20 -0.92 6.57 -13.99
N TYR A 21 -0.33 6.82 -12.82
CA TYR A 21 -0.10 8.16 -12.32
C TYR A 21 1.28 8.70 -12.73
N ALA A 22 1.36 10.02 -12.93
CA ALA A 22 2.63 10.69 -13.19
C ALA A 22 3.55 10.61 -11.97
N CYS A 23 4.84 10.32 -12.20
CA CYS A 23 5.87 10.50 -11.20
C CYS A 23 5.94 11.99 -10.83
N ARG A 24 5.67 12.32 -9.57
CA ARG A 24 5.77 13.68 -9.04
C ARG A 24 6.55 13.66 -7.73
N PRO A 25 7.14 14.77 -7.29
CA PRO A 25 7.72 14.87 -5.96
C PRO A 25 6.72 14.37 -4.91
N ALA A 26 7.20 13.58 -3.96
CA ALA A 26 6.41 12.90 -2.94
C ALA A 26 5.35 11.88 -3.44
N VAL A 27 5.35 11.52 -4.74
CA VAL A 27 4.50 10.47 -5.31
C VAL A 27 5.36 9.34 -5.88
N LEU A 28 5.14 8.12 -5.39
CA LEU A 28 5.95 6.95 -5.70
C LEU A 28 5.17 5.91 -6.52
N PRO A 29 5.17 6.02 -7.87
CA PRO A 29 4.69 4.95 -8.74
C PRO A 29 5.76 3.86 -8.93
N PRO A 30 5.38 2.66 -9.40
CA PRO A 30 6.34 1.60 -9.71
C PRO A 30 7.27 1.97 -10.87
N PHE A 31 8.49 1.44 -10.86
CA PHE A 31 9.41 1.55 -11.98
C PHE A 31 8.86 0.80 -13.19
N ARG A 32 8.76 1.51 -14.32
CA ARG A 32 8.30 0.95 -15.60
C ARG A 32 9.39 0.09 -16.22
N LYS A 33 9.00 -0.88 -17.04
CA LYS A 33 9.91 -1.83 -17.73
C LYS A 33 10.76 -2.69 -16.78
N THR A 34 10.34 -2.81 -15.52
CA THR A 34 10.97 -3.63 -14.50
C THR A 34 9.96 -4.67 -14.00
N ARG A 35 10.41 -5.85 -13.55
CA ARG A 35 9.52 -6.87 -12.96
C ARG A 35 8.69 -6.25 -11.81
N TYR A 36 7.40 -6.58 -11.74
CA TYR A 36 6.46 -5.95 -10.80
C TYR A 36 5.60 -6.94 -10.01
N HIS A 37 4.97 -7.92 -10.68
CA HIS A 37 4.08 -8.87 -10.01
C HIS A 37 4.84 -9.79 -9.04
N LEU A 38 4.30 -10.02 -7.84
CA LEU A 38 4.93 -10.87 -6.81
C LEU A 38 5.30 -12.26 -7.35
N ASN A 39 4.46 -12.85 -8.20
CA ASN A 39 4.69 -14.16 -8.81
C ASN A 39 5.99 -14.21 -9.66
N LYS A 40 6.51 -13.06 -10.12
CA LYS A 40 7.80 -12.96 -10.84
C LYS A 40 9.02 -13.03 -9.93
N PHE A 41 8.80 -13.04 -8.62
CA PHE A 41 9.82 -13.12 -7.57
C PHE A 41 9.72 -14.39 -6.71
N ALA A 42 8.84 -15.33 -7.06
CA ALA A 42 8.63 -16.57 -6.30
C ALA A 42 9.80 -17.57 -6.42
N GLY A 43 9.99 -18.38 -5.39
CA GLY A 43 11.07 -19.36 -5.31
C GLY A 43 12.44 -18.70 -5.26
N ARG A 44 13.38 -19.17 -6.09
CA ARG A 44 14.75 -18.62 -6.17
C ARG A 44 14.90 -17.40 -7.10
N ASN A 45 13.80 -16.79 -7.54
CA ASN A 45 13.83 -15.69 -8.52
C ASN A 45 13.94 -14.30 -7.88
N TYR A 46 15.03 -14.07 -7.16
CA TYR A 46 15.22 -12.87 -6.35
C TYR A 46 15.30 -11.57 -7.17
N PRO A 47 14.95 -10.42 -6.58
CA PRO A 47 15.26 -9.11 -7.15
C PRO A 47 16.76 -8.99 -7.39
N ARG A 48 17.14 -8.58 -8.60
CA ARG A 48 18.53 -8.40 -9.03
C ARG A 48 18.97 -6.94 -9.02
N THR A 49 18.01 -6.02 -8.98
CA THR A 49 18.27 -4.58 -9.00
C THR A 49 17.49 -3.87 -7.88
N PRO A 50 17.97 -2.69 -7.42
CA PRO A 50 17.22 -1.87 -6.47
C PRO A 50 15.80 -1.50 -6.96
N GLN A 51 15.63 -1.35 -8.27
CA GLN A 51 14.33 -1.07 -8.90
C GLN A 51 13.39 -2.27 -8.80
N GLU A 52 13.90 -3.49 -8.99
CA GLU A 52 13.11 -4.72 -8.80
C GLU A 52 12.74 -4.92 -7.34
N LEU A 53 13.65 -4.62 -6.41
CA LEU A 53 13.37 -4.68 -4.97
C LEU A 53 12.28 -3.69 -4.58
N PHE A 54 12.38 -2.45 -5.07
CA PHE A 54 11.34 -1.44 -4.87
C PHE A 54 10.00 -1.91 -5.44
N ASN A 55 9.97 -2.41 -6.68
CA ASN A 55 8.74 -2.91 -7.30
C ASN A 55 8.14 -4.11 -6.56
N ARG A 56 8.96 -5.03 -6.04
CA ARG A 56 8.49 -6.16 -5.21
C ARG A 56 7.79 -5.63 -3.95
N ARG A 57 8.45 -4.73 -3.20
CA ARG A 57 7.88 -4.09 -1.99
C ARG A 57 6.61 -3.30 -2.31
N HIS A 58 6.63 -2.57 -3.42
CA HIS A 58 5.47 -1.83 -3.92
C HIS A 58 4.29 -2.77 -4.24
N SER A 59 4.56 -3.91 -4.88
CA SER A 59 3.55 -4.92 -5.22
C SER A 59 2.98 -5.60 -3.97
N SER A 60 3.84 -5.97 -3.02
CA SER A 60 3.44 -6.57 -1.73
C SER A 60 2.48 -5.69 -0.95
N LEU A 61 2.86 -4.42 -0.72
CA LEU A 61 1.97 -3.48 -0.03
C LEU A 61 0.69 -3.18 -0.86
N ARG A 62 0.67 -3.42 -2.18
CA ARG A 62 -0.52 -3.19 -3.02
C ARG A 62 -1.52 -4.30 -2.76
N VAL A 63 -1.04 -5.54 -2.66
CA VAL A 63 -1.84 -6.69 -2.27
C VAL A 63 -2.49 -6.45 -0.90
N THR A 64 -1.77 -5.93 0.09
CA THR A 64 -2.36 -5.58 1.41
C THR A 64 -3.50 -4.57 1.29
N VAL A 65 -3.30 -3.48 0.53
CA VAL A 65 -4.34 -2.46 0.33
C VAL A 65 -5.54 -3.01 -0.43
N GLU A 66 -5.31 -3.80 -1.48
CA GLU A 66 -6.38 -4.43 -2.26
C GLU A 66 -7.17 -5.45 -1.42
N ARG A 67 -6.49 -6.23 -0.56
CA ARG A 67 -7.14 -7.14 0.40
C ARG A 67 -8.04 -6.37 1.36
N ALA A 68 -7.59 -5.25 1.93
CA ALA A 68 -8.40 -4.42 2.81
C ALA A 68 -9.67 -3.89 2.11
N PHE A 69 -9.54 -3.37 0.88
CA PHE A 69 -10.72 -2.96 0.10
C PHE A 69 -11.61 -4.14 -0.30
N GLY A 70 -11.03 -5.31 -0.56
CA GLY A 70 -11.76 -6.55 -0.81
C GLY A 70 -12.60 -6.97 0.40
N ALA A 71 -12.01 -6.94 1.59
CA ALA A 71 -12.70 -7.22 2.86
C ALA A 71 -13.86 -6.24 3.10
N LEU A 72 -13.60 -4.94 2.91
CA LEU A 72 -14.62 -3.90 3.02
C LEU A 72 -15.82 -4.17 2.09
N LYS A 73 -15.57 -4.48 0.81
CA LYS A 73 -16.63 -4.79 -0.15
C LYS A 73 -17.34 -6.11 0.14
N ASN A 74 -16.63 -7.11 0.62
CA ASN A 74 -17.21 -8.39 1.00
C ASN A 74 -18.17 -8.25 2.18
N ARG A 75 -17.80 -7.44 3.17
CA ARG A 75 -18.65 -7.10 4.32
C ARG A 75 -19.83 -6.24 3.92
N PHE A 76 -19.60 -5.17 3.16
CA PHE A 76 -20.64 -4.24 2.72
C PHE A 76 -20.94 -4.43 1.24
N LYS A 77 -21.77 -5.43 0.91
CA LYS A 77 -22.18 -5.76 -0.47
C LYS A 77 -22.84 -4.60 -1.22
N ILE A 78 -23.35 -3.59 -0.52
CA ILE A 78 -23.83 -2.33 -1.11
C ILE A 78 -22.74 -1.58 -1.90
N LEU A 79 -21.46 -1.80 -1.56
CA LEU A 79 -20.32 -1.22 -2.28
C LEU A 79 -19.92 -2.00 -3.54
N ASP A 80 -20.45 -3.22 -3.70
CA ASP A 80 -20.16 -4.09 -4.84
C ASP A 80 -21.21 -3.97 -5.94
N GLN A 81 -22.41 -3.50 -5.59
CA GLN A 81 -23.51 -3.31 -6.53
C GLN A 81 -23.47 -1.94 -7.21
N LYS A 82 -24.06 -1.87 -8.42
CA LYS A 82 -24.25 -0.60 -9.13
C LYS A 82 -25.03 0.36 -8.22
N PRO A 83 -24.52 1.58 -7.97
CA PRO A 83 -25.18 2.48 -7.06
C PRO A 83 -26.50 2.97 -7.65
N PHE A 84 -27.60 2.71 -6.94
CA PHE A 84 -28.94 3.23 -7.25
C PHE A 84 -29.17 4.63 -6.69
N HIS A 85 -28.23 5.14 -5.90
CA HIS A 85 -28.35 6.40 -5.18
C HIS A 85 -27.68 7.57 -5.93
N PRO A 86 -28.14 8.82 -5.73
CA PRO A 86 -27.43 10.01 -6.21
C PRO A 86 -25.99 10.06 -5.69
N TYR A 87 -25.08 10.67 -6.46
CA TYR A 87 -23.65 10.75 -6.12
C TYR A 87 -23.36 11.24 -4.68
N PRO A 88 -24.01 12.30 -4.16
CA PRO A 88 -23.78 12.73 -2.78
C PRO A 88 -24.08 11.64 -1.73
N THR A 89 -25.09 10.82 -1.99
CA THR A 89 -25.46 9.69 -1.14
C THR A 89 -24.45 8.56 -1.25
N GLN A 90 -23.94 8.28 -2.45
CA GLN A 90 -22.87 7.28 -2.64
C GLN A 90 -21.62 7.61 -1.81
N VAL A 91 -21.20 8.88 -1.82
CA VAL A 91 -20.07 9.34 -1.00
C VAL A 91 -20.32 9.07 0.49
N LYS A 92 -21.52 9.40 0.99
CA LYS A 92 -21.90 9.15 2.39
C LYS A 92 -21.91 7.66 2.72
N LEU A 93 -22.38 6.81 1.81
CA LEU A 93 -22.38 5.35 2.00
C LEU A 93 -20.96 4.80 2.12
N VAL A 94 -20.06 5.21 1.22
CA VAL A 94 -18.65 4.80 1.29
C VAL A 94 -18.03 5.23 2.61
N LEU A 95 -18.24 6.48 3.04
CA LEU A 95 -17.73 6.98 4.32
C LEU A 95 -18.29 6.21 5.51
N ALA A 96 -19.61 5.97 5.54
CA ALA A 96 -20.25 5.21 6.61
C ALA A 96 -19.70 3.78 6.71
N CYS A 97 -19.56 3.07 5.58
CA CYS A 97 -18.98 1.74 5.53
C CYS A 97 -17.52 1.74 6.03
N CYS A 98 -16.70 2.71 5.63
CA CYS A 98 -15.32 2.83 6.12
C CYS A 98 -15.26 3.07 7.64
N ILE A 99 -16.10 3.95 8.18
CA ILE A 99 -16.14 4.24 9.62
C ILE A 99 -16.52 2.99 10.40
N ILE A 100 -17.59 2.31 9.99
CA ILE A 100 -18.06 1.10 10.66
C ILE A 100 -17.02 -0.02 10.53
N HIS A 101 -16.39 -0.19 9.37
CA HIS A 101 -15.34 -1.18 9.16
C HIS A 101 -14.15 -0.95 10.08
N ASN A 102 -13.65 0.28 10.16
CA ASN A 102 -12.53 0.64 11.02
C ASN A 102 -12.87 0.42 12.50
N TRP A 103 -14.10 0.73 12.90
CA TRP A 103 -14.57 0.46 14.27
C TRP A 103 -14.59 -1.04 14.58
N ILE A 104 -15.06 -1.87 13.64
CA ILE A 104 -15.05 -3.33 13.79
C ILE A 104 -13.61 -3.86 13.88
N LEU A 105 -12.70 -3.40 13.01
CA LEU A 105 -11.30 -3.82 13.04
C LEU A 105 -10.59 -3.42 14.34
N GLN A 106 -11.02 -2.32 14.98
CA GLN A 106 -10.40 -1.85 16.22
C GLN A 106 -10.89 -2.60 17.46
N TRP A 107 -12.12 -3.11 17.46
CA TRP A 107 -12.79 -3.61 18.68
C TRP A 107 -13.43 -5.00 18.54
N GLY A 108 -13.36 -5.61 17.36
CA GLY A 108 -13.98 -6.90 17.07
C GLY A 108 -13.07 -7.80 16.23
N VAL A 109 -13.47 -9.08 16.14
CA VAL A 109 -12.80 -10.06 15.27
C VAL A 109 -13.43 -9.98 13.88
N ASP A 110 -12.62 -9.76 12.84
CA ASP A 110 -13.09 -9.65 11.45
C ASP A 110 -12.76 -10.93 10.65
N GLU A 111 -13.80 -11.70 10.29
CA GLU A 111 -13.64 -12.89 9.45
C GLU A 111 -13.02 -12.61 8.07
N PHE A 112 -13.14 -11.38 7.56
CA PHE A 112 -12.63 -10.98 6.25
C PHE A 112 -11.22 -10.39 6.29
N VAL A 113 -10.67 -10.09 7.48
CA VAL A 113 -9.33 -9.55 7.66
C VAL A 113 -8.57 -10.42 8.67
N PRO A 114 -7.64 -11.29 8.22
CA PRO A 114 -6.83 -12.07 9.15
C PRO A 114 -6.00 -11.15 10.06
N GLU A 115 -5.79 -11.57 11.31
CA GLU A 115 -4.97 -10.82 12.26
C GLU A 115 -3.53 -10.71 11.76
N GLU A 116 -2.82 -9.62 12.11
CA GLU A 116 -1.46 -9.38 11.62
C GLU A 116 -0.50 -10.53 11.97
N GLU A 117 -0.78 -11.27 13.06
CA GLU A 117 -0.05 -12.44 13.53
C GLU A 117 -0.22 -13.66 12.61
N ASP A 118 -1.37 -13.78 11.93
CA ASP A 118 -1.67 -14.85 10.96
C ASP A 118 -1.21 -14.50 9.54
N VAL A 119 -0.89 -13.23 9.28
CA VAL A 119 -0.33 -12.79 8.01
C VAL A 119 1.14 -13.17 7.97
N THR A 120 1.43 -14.34 7.39
CA THR A 120 2.81 -14.68 7.01
C THR A 120 3.37 -13.54 6.15
N PRO A 121 4.49 -12.90 6.55
CA PRO A 121 5.16 -11.95 5.69
C PRO A 121 5.47 -12.63 4.37
N ASP A 122 5.19 -11.97 3.24
CA ASP A 122 5.73 -12.41 1.94
C ASP A 122 7.21 -12.69 2.18
N GLU A 123 7.66 -13.95 1.94
CA GLU A 123 8.98 -14.44 2.34
C GLU A 123 9.98 -13.28 2.25
N VAL A 124 10.48 -12.84 3.40
CA VAL A 124 11.56 -11.86 3.46
C VAL A 124 12.78 -12.59 2.97
N ILE A 125 12.85 -12.72 1.65
CA ILE A 125 13.99 -13.27 0.98
C ILE A 125 15.08 -12.24 1.22
N ASN A 126 15.96 -12.56 2.16
CA ASN A 126 17.28 -11.96 2.27
C ASN A 126 17.89 -12.04 0.87
N SER A 127 18.06 -10.88 0.23
CA SER A 127 18.71 -10.77 -1.06
C SER A 127 20.17 -11.12 -0.88
N GLY A 128 20.49 -12.42 -0.87
CA GLY A 128 21.84 -12.96 -0.77
C GLY A 128 22.74 -12.62 -1.98
N HIS A 129 22.41 -11.59 -2.76
CA HIS A 129 23.10 -11.14 -3.96
C HIS A 129 23.23 -9.61 -3.97
N GLY A 130 24.06 -9.07 -3.07
CA GLY A 130 24.67 -7.73 -3.18
C GLY A 130 23.75 -6.50 -3.23
N VAL A 131 22.43 -6.68 -3.22
CA VAL A 131 21.46 -5.59 -3.05
C VAL A 131 21.24 -5.44 -1.55
N GLU A 132 21.76 -4.34 -0.98
CA GLU A 132 21.50 -3.97 0.42
C GLU A 132 19.99 -3.83 0.63
N ALA A 133 19.39 -4.88 1.19
CA ALA A 133 18.04 -4.83 1.70
C ALA A 133 18.11 -4.12 3.05
N PHE A 134 17.97 -2.80 3.04
CA PHE A 134 17.63 -2.10 4.28
C PHE A 134 16.28 -2.64 4.75
N ASP A 135 16.28 -3.26 5.93
CA ASP A 135 15.08 -3.70 6.62
C ASP A 135 14.22 -2.47 7.00
N ASN A 136 12.97 -2.70 7.39
CA ASN A 136 12.06 -1.62 7.80
C ASN A 136 12.59 -0.81 9.00
N GLU A 137 13.30 -1.45 9.93
CA GLU A 137 13.97 -0.84 11.08
C GLU A 137 15.17 -0.01 10.64
N ALA A 138 16.00 -0.51 9.72
CA ALA A 138 17.07 0.28 9.10
C ALA A 138 16.54 1.51 8.34
N TRP A 139 15.40 1.39 7.65
CA TRP A 139 14.73 2.55 7.02
C TRP A 139 14.13 3.51 8.04
N LYS A 140 13.58 3.00 9.15
CA LYS A 140 13.07 3.81 10.25
C LYS A 140 14.20 4.62 10.90
N ASN A 141 15.35 3.99 11.14
CA ASN A 141 16.54 4.64 11.71
C ASN A 141 17.12 5.69 10.77
N LYS A 142 17.25 5.39 9.47
CA LYS A 142 17.73 6.34 8.46
C LYS A 142 16.80 7.57 8.32
N ARG A 143 15.48 7.36 8.49
CA ARG A 143 14.50 8.45 8.57
C ARG A 143 14.66 9.29 9.83
N LEU A 144 14.96 8.65 10.96
CA LEU A 144 15.18 9.34 12.23
C LEU A 144 16.45 10.21 12.16
N GLU A 145 17.53 9.70 11.57
CA GLU A 145 18.76 10.46 11.31
C GLU A 145 18.49 11.70 10.43
N TRP A 146 17.76 11.54 9.31
CA TRP A 146 17.41 12.68 8.46
C TRP A 146 16.51 13.70 9.15
N ALA A 147 15.65 13.26 10.06
CA ALA A 147 14.79 14.15 10.84
C ALA A 147 15.55 14.90 11.95
N GLN A 148 16.67 14.35 12.45
CA GLN A 148 17.52 14.98 13.47
C GLN A 148 18.61 15.88 12.87
N ALA A 149 18.87 15.76 11.56
CA ALA A 149 19.82 16.58 10.82
C ALA A 149 19.21 17.86 10.21
N MET A 150 17.91 18.11 10.45
CA MET A 150 17.19 19.35 10.12
C MET A 150 16.86 20.10 11.42
#